data_AF-A0A251WH69-F1
#
_entry.id   AF-A0A251WH69-F1
#
_cell.length_a   1.000
_cell.length_b   1.000
_cell.length_c   1.000
_cell.angle_alpha   90.00
_cell.angle_beta   90.00
_cell.angle_gamma   90.00
#
_symmetry.space_group_name_H-M   'P 1'
#
loop_
_entity.id
_entity.type
_entity.pdbx_description
1 polymer ?
#
loop_
_entity_poly.entity_id
_entity_poly.type
_entity_poly.pdbx_seq_one_letter_code
_entity_poly.pdbx_strand_id
1 'polypeptide(L)'
;MPEACSVLIDFNEAGLDLDRADLENFLLTIAHEMESGDLVQSARLARDEDVPETAKSGAAAFLMGILTTEINRKNLGKLMDYLGNLRYGKTLTLSGEMDGMTYNIEYRNKQELDQAADTIERLANLRVRIREQQTKVEPSKPQEK
;
A
#
# COMPACT_ATOMS: atom_id res chain seq x y z
N MET A 1 -2.31 -13.06 -17.24
CA MET A 1 -3.22 -12.47 -16.25
C MET A 1 -2.57 -11.17 -15.79
N PRO A 2 -3.25 -10.02 -15.79
CA PRO A 2 -2.71 -8.86 -15.07
C PRO A 2 -2.54 -9.27 -13.61
N GLU A 3 -1.36 -9.05 -13.05
CA GLU A 3 -1.08 -9.38 -11.66
C GLU A 3 -1.97 -8.50 -10.78
N ALA A 4 -2.80 -9.14 -9.95
CA ALA A 4 -3.62 -8.47 -8.96
C ALA A 4 -2.73 -8.14 -7.75
N CYS A 5 -2.85 -6.92 -7.25
CA CYS A 5 -2.15 -6.43 -6.08
C CYS A 5 -3.14 -6.29 -4.93
N SER A 6 -2.77 -6.75 -3.73
CA SER A 6 -3.52 -6.46 -2.52
C SER A 6 -3.08 -5.11 -1.95
N VAL A 7 -4.05 -4.25 -1.62
CA VAL A 7 -3.81 -2.91 -1.09
C VAL A 7 -4.70 -2.69 0.13
N LEU A 8 -4.08 -2.24 1.22
CA LEU A 8 -4.73 -1.78 2.43
C LEU A 8 -4.84 -0.25 2.41
N ILE A 9 -6.03 0.26 2.71
CA ILE A 9 -6.32 1.69 2.79
C ILE A 9 -6.85 1.99 4.19
N ASP A 10 -6.12 2.79 4.95
CA ASP A 10 -6.46 3.16 6.33
C ASP A 10 -7.06 4.58 6.38
N PHE A 11 -8.29 4.66 6.90
CA PHE A 11 -9.08 5.88 7.07
C PHE A 11 -9.11 6.39 8.52
N ASN A 12 -8.45 5.75 9.47
CA ASN A 12 -8.46 6.17 10.87
C ASN A 12 -7.91 7.60 11.06
N GLU A 13 -6.90 7.95 10.27
CA GLU A 13 -6.30 9.28 10.28
C GLU A 13 -6.97 10.26 9.32
N ALA A 14 -8.03 9.87 8.60
CA ALA A 14 -8.66 10.69 7.57
C ALA A 14 -9.40 11.92 8.12
N GLY A 15 -9.65 11.97 9.43
CA GLY A 15 -10.33 13.10 10.07
C GLY A 15 -11.79 13.23 9.64
N LEU A 16 -12.47 12.11 9.41
CA LEU A 16 -13.86 12.05 8.96
C LEU A 16 -14.88 12.44 10.04
N ASP A 17 -14.45 12.53 11.31
CA ASP A 17 -15.31 12.84 12.47
C ASP A 17 -16.56 11.94 12.55
N LEU A 18 -16.36 10.65 12.25
CA LEU A 18 -17.40 9.62 12.28
C LEU A 18 -17.23 8.76 13.53
N ASP A 19 -18.34 8.34 14.12
CA ASP A 19 -18.32 7.28 15.12
C ASP A 19 -18.02 5.92 14.47
N ARG A 20 -17.91 4.86 15.29
CA ARG A 20 -17.59 3.51 14.80
C ARG A 20 -18.60 2.98 13.78
N ALA A 21 -19.90 3.16 14.04
CA ALA A 21 -20.95 2.59 13.20
C ALA A 21 -21.04 3.37 11.87
N ASP A 22 -20.92 4.69 11.96
CA ASP A 22 -20.92 5.57 10.78
C ASP A 22 -19.66 5.38 9.93
N LEU A 23 -18.49 5.18 10.55
CA LEU A 23 -17.25 4.85 9.84
C LEU A 23 -17.38 3.51 9.10
N GLU A 24 -17.96 2.49 9.72
CA GLU A 24 -18.17 1.19 9.06
C GLU A 24 -19.12 1.32 7.86
N ASN A 25 -20.25 2.00 8.02
CA ASN A 25 -21.19 2.28 6.92
C ASN A 25 -20.57 3.10 5.80
N PHE A 26 -19.75 4.10 6.15
CA PHE A 26 -18.99 4.90 5.20
C PHE A 26 -18.05 3.99 4.40
N LEU A 27 -17.25 3.14 5.06
CA LEU A 27 -16.33 2.25 4.37
C LEU A 27 -17.03 1.20 3.50
N LEU A 28 -18.18 0.68 3.92
CA LEU A 28 -18.99 -0.20 3.07
C LEU A 28 -19.51 0.52 1.82
N THR A 29 -19.87 1.79 1.95
CA THR A 29 -20.26 2.62 0.80
C THR A 29 -19.07 2.82 -0.13
N ILE A 30 -17.90 3.19 0.40
CA ILE A 30 -16.66 3.36 -0.37
C ILE A 30 -16.26 2.05 -1.08
N ALA A 31 -16.34 0.91 -0.39
CA ALA A 31 -16.06 -0.40 -0.99
C ALA A 31 -16.98 -0.68 -2.19
N HIS A 32 -18.28 -0.44 -2.02
CA HIS A 32 -19.26 -0.62 -3.09
C HIS A 32 -19.01 0.34 -4.27
N GLU A 33 -18.68 1.60 -4.01
CA GLU A 33 -18.34 2.59 -5.04
C GLU A 33 -17.10 2.18 -5.83
N MET A 34 -16.06 1.67 -5.16
CA MET A 34 -14.85 1.18 -5.82
C MET A 34 -15.12 -0.03 -6.73
N GLU A 35 -15.92 -0.99 -6.27
CA GLU A 35 -16.28 -2.17 -7.06
C GLU A 35 -17.19 -1.82 -8.24
N SER A 36 -18.26 -1.05 -7.99
CA SER A 36 -19.21 -0.64 -9.02
C SER A 36 -18.59 0.29 -10.08
N GLY A 37 -17.57 1.06 -9.69
CA GLY A 37 -16.78 1.90 -10.59
C GLY A 37 -15.69 1.15 -11.38
N ASP A 38 -15.56 -0.17 -11.25
CA ASP A 38 -14.47 -0.97 -11.83
C ASP A 38 -13.08 -0.40 -11.47
N LEU A 39 -12.95 0.14 -10.25
CA LEU A 39 -11.68 0.66 -9.72
C LEU A 39 -10.85 -0.49 -9.13
N VAL A 40 -11.53 -1.45 -8.52
CA VAL A 40 -10.96 -2.62 -7.86
C VAL A 40 -11.73 -3.88 -8.28
N GLN A 41 -11.08 -5.03 -8.19
CA GLN A 41 -11.71 -6.35 -8.43
C GLN A 41 -12.58 -6.77 -7.24
N SER A 42 -12.12 -6.43 -6.03
CA SER A 42 -12.85 -6.66 -4.79
C SER A 42 -12.44 -5.63 -3.74
N ALA A 43 -13.34 -5.26 -2.85
CA ALA A 43 -13.09 -4.43 -1.68
C ALA A 43 -13.90 -4.91 -0.48
N ARG A 44 -13.25 -5.00 0.67
CA ARG A 44 -13.90 -5.37 1.94
C ARG A 44 -13.20 -4.75 3.13
N LEU A 45 -13.89 -4.73 4.27
CA LEU A 45 -13.25 -4.41 5.54
C LEU A 45 -12.10 -5.39 5.82
N ALA A 46 -11.01 -4.86 6.35
CA ALA A 46 -9.82 -5.64 6.69
C ALA A 46 -10.11 -6.64 7.82
N ARG A 47 -9.44 -7.79 7.75
CA ARG A 47 -9.45 -8.88 8.73
C ARG A 47 -8.04 -9.11 9.26
N ASP A 48 -7.92 -9.84 10.36
CA ASP A 48 -6.61 -10.09 11.02
C ASP A 48 -5.60 -10.75 10.07
N GLU A 49 -6.10 -11.56 9.14
CA GLU A 49 -5.33 -12.24 8.10
C GLU A 49 -4.78 -11.31 7.00
N ASP A 50 -5.28 -10.09 6.88
CA ASP A 50 -4.90 -9.16 5.81
C ASP A 50 -3.70 -8.28 6.16
N VAL A 51 -3.38 -8.14 7.45
CA VAL A 51 -2.27 -7.27 7.89
C VAL A 51 -0.95 -7.98 7.66
N PRO A 52 -0.02 -7.39 6.87
CA PRO A 52 1.29 -7.98 6.63
C PRO A 52 2.03 -8.25 7.93
N GLU A 53 2.68 -9.41 8.05
CA GLU A 53 3.37 -9.79 9.29
C GLU A 53 4.49 -8.80 9.69
N THR A 54 5.03 -8.04 8.74
CA THR A 54 6.05 -7.02 8.98
C THR A 54 5.49 -5.72 9.57
N ALA A 55 4.18 -5.51 9.52
CA ALA A 55 3.49 -4.37 10.15
C ALA A 55 3.08 -4.64 11.61
N LYS A 56 3.50 -5.80 12.20
CA LYS A 56 3.07 -6.35 13.51
C LYS A 56 3.45 -5.55 14.77
N SER A 57 3.74 -4.26 14.68
CA SER A 57 3.91 -3.41 15.86
C SER A 57 2.64 -2.59 16.13
N GLY A 58 1.52 -3.26 16.46
CA GLY A 58 0.32 -2.61 17.03
C GLY A 58 -1.03 -2.77 16.30
N ALA A 59 -1.05 -3.30 15.08
CA ALA A 59 -2.24 -3.30 14.22
C ALA A 59 -3.34 -4.34 14.53
N ALA A 60 -3.03 -5.42 15.26
CA ALA A 60 -3.97 -6.53 15.50
C ALA A 60 -5.20 -6.16 16.37
N ALA A 61 -5.23 -4.98 17.00
CA ALA A 61 -6.32 -4.57 17.88
C ALA A 61 -7.30 -3.56 17.23
N PHE A 62 -7.04 -3.06 16.02
CA PHE A 62 -7.83 -1.97 15.45
C PHE A 62 -7.88 -1.98 13.91
N LEU A 63 -8.45 -3.04 13.32
CA LEU A 63 -8.74 -3.10 11.86
C LEU A 63 -9.93 -2.24 11.43
N MET A 64 -10.64 -1.67 12.40
CA MET A 64 -11.65 -0.67 12.13
C MET A 64 -11.03 0.49 11.36
N GLY A 65 -11.74 1.02 10.38
CA GLY A 65 -11.20 2.10 9.54
C GLY A 65 -10.36 1.64 8.35
N ILE A 66 -10.16 0.32 8.14
CA ILE A 66 -9.28 -0.18 7.08
C ILE A 66 -10.05 -1.00 6.03
N LEU A 67 -9.80 -0.70 4.75
CA LEU A 67 -10.26 -1.51 3.61
C LEU A 67 -9.11 -2.32 3.02
N THR A 68 -9.37 -3.60 2.77
CA THR A 68 -8.56 -4.48 1.92
C THR A 68 -9.16 -4.49 0.52
N THR A 69 -8.33 -4.21 -0.48
CA THR A 69 -8.76 -4.14 -1.88
C THR A 69 -7.84 -4.95 -2.79
N GLU A 70 -8.42 -5.61 -3.79
CA GLU A 70 -7.66 -6.25 -4.86
C GLU A 70 -7.71 -5.37 -6.10
N ILE A 71 -6.56 -4.89 -6.56
CA ILE A 71 -6.48 -3.99 -7.70
C ILE A 71 -5.73 -4.60 -8.87
N ASN A 72 -6.23 -4.37 -10.07
CA ASN A 72 -5.46 -4.57 -11.29
C ASN A 72 -4.51 -3.40 -11.49
N ARG A 73 -3.23 -3.64 -11.81
CA ARG A 73 -2.25 -2.58 -12.10
C ARG A 73 -2.77 -1.51 -13.08
N LYS A 74 -3.61 -1.89 -14.05
CA LYS A 74 -4.24 -0.95 -15.00
C LYS A 74 -5.23 0.04 -14.38
N ASN A 75 -5.82 -0.31 -13.24
CA ASN A 75 -6.80 0.51 -12.54
C ASN A 75 -6.20 1.31 -11.38
N LEU A 76 -4.90 1.13 -11.06
CA LEU A 76 -4.23 1.84 -9.97
C LEU A 76 -4.41 3.35 -10.06
N GLY A 77 -4.16 3.94 -11.23
CA GLY A 77 -4.35 5.38 -11.43
C GLY A 77 -5.78 5.86 -11.16
N LYS A 78 -6.79 5.08 -11.58
CA LYS A 78 -8.21 5.42 -11.33
C LYS A 78 -8.55 5.36 -9.84
N LEU A 79 -8.04 4.35 -9.12
CA LEU A 79 -8.21 4.26 -7.68
C LEU A 79 -7.56 5.47 -7.00
N MET A 80 -6.34 5.85 -7.40
CA MET A 80 -5.66 7.02 -6.85
C MET A 80 -6.44 8.31 -7.12
N ASP A 81 -6.94 8.50 -8.34
CA ASP A 81 -7.79 9.64 -8.66
C ASP A 81 -9.05 9.69 -7.80
N TYR A 82 -9.72 8.56 -7.58
CA TYR A 82 -10.88 8.46 -6.71
C TYR A 82 -10.53 8.83 -5.26
N LEU A 83 -9.49 8.23 -4.69
CA LEU A 83 -9.06 8.48 -3.32
C LEU A 83 -8.60 9.93 -3.11
N GLY A 84 -7.88 10.51 -4.07
CA GLY A 84 -7.46 11.90 -4.02
C GLY A 84 -8.60 12.92 -4.14
N ASN A 85 -9.74 12.50 -4.70
CA ASN A 85 -10.95 13.31 -4.79
C ASN A 85 -11.87 13.18 -3.57
N LEU A 86 -11.68 12.14 -2.73
CA LEU A 86 -12.37 12.06 -1.45
C LEU A 86 -12.02 13.30 -0.63
N ARG A 87 -13.05 13.93 -0.06
CA ARG A 87 -12.88 15.07 0.85
C ARG A 87 -12.72 14.52 2.26
N TYR A 88 -11.48 14.52 2.75
CA TYR A 88 -11.14 14.13 4.12
C TYR A 88 -10.29 15.22 4.76
N GLY A 89 -10.36 15.34 6.09
CA GLY A 89 -9.81 16.49 6.84
C GLY A 89 -8.35 16.34 7.26
N LYS A 90 -7.75 15.16 7.06
CA LYS A 90 -6.42 14.79 7.58
C LYS A 90 -5.66 13.84 6.63
N THR A 91 -4.90 12.87 7.12
CA THR A 91 -4.01 11.99 6.33
C THR A 91 -4.68 10.64 6.05
N LEU A 92 -4.47 10.07 4.87
CA LEU A 92 -4.77 8.67 4.56
C LEU A 92 -3.48 7.89 4.40
N THR A 93 -3.53 6.61 4.78
CA THR A 93 -2.38 5.71 4.65
C THR A 93 -2.71 4.57 3.67
N LEU A 94 -1.86 4.40 2.65
CA LEU A 94 -1.96 3.37 1.64
C LEU A 94 -0.76 2.43 1.75
N SER A 95 -1.02 1.15 2.01
CA SER A 95 0.04 0.15 2.14
C SER A 95 -0.26 -1.09 1.30
N GLY A 96 0.78 -1.76 0.83
CA GLY A 96 0.61 -2.94 -0.02
C GLY A 96 1.93 -3.47 -0.55
N GLU A 97 1.85 -4.51 -1.37
CA GLU A 97 3.01 -5.15 -2.01
C GLU A 97 2.80 -5.23 -3.52
N MET A 98 3.76 -4.70 -4.29
CA MET A 98 3.74 -4.76 -5.76
C MET A 98 5.14 -5.10 -6.27
N ASP A 99 5.22 -6.05 -7.20
CA ASP A 99 6.48 -6.50 -7.81
C ASP A 99 7.57 -6.89 -6.77
N GLY A 100 7.16 -7.42 -5.61
CA GLY A 100 8.05 -7.79 -4.51
C GLY A 100 8.56 -6.62 -3.65
N MET A 101 8.02 -5.41 -3.85
CA MET A 101 8.26 -4.25 -3.00
C MET A 101 7.04 -3.95 -2.14
N THR A 102 7.24 -3.88 -0.83
CA THR A 102 6.25 -3.33 0.10
C THR A 102 6.34 -1.81 0.11
N TYR A 103 5.19 -1.15 0.10
CA TYR A 103 5.08 0.30 0.24
C TYR A 103 4.14 0.68 1.38
N ASN A 104 4.39 1.85 1.95
CA ASN A 104 3.53 2.53 2.92
C ASN A 104 3.59 4.03 2.63
N ILE A 105 2.47 4.61 2.17
CA ILE A 105 2.37 6.00 1.73
C ILE A 105 1.35 6.71 2.59
N GLU A 106 1.74 7.85 3.15
CA GLU A 106 0.84 8.82 3.77
C GLU A 106 0.54 9.96 2.78
N TYR A 107 -0.72 10.36 2.64
CA TYR A 107 -1.13 11.45 1.75
C TYR A 107 -2.37 12.20 2.25
N ARG A 108 -2.45 13.49 1.95
CA ARG A 108 -3.55 14.37 2.39
C ARG A 108 -4.40 14.92 1.26
N ASN A 109 -3.92 14.79 0.03
CA ASN A 109 -4.57 15.34 -1.14
C ASN A 109 -4.10 14.60 -2.40
N LYS A 110 -4.80 14.86 -3.51
CA LYS A 110 -4.49 14.29 -4.83
C LYS A 110 -3.04 14.52 -5.26
N GLN A 111 -2.47 15.70 -5.03
CA GLN A 111 -1.12 16.02 -5.48
C GLN A 111 -0.06 15.16 -4.78
N GLU A 112 -0.17 15.01 -3.46
CA GLU A 112 0.71 14.13 -2.67
C GLU A 112 0.56 12.67 -3.09
N LEU A 113 -0.67 12.23 -3.37
CA LEU A 113 -0.96 10.88 -3.83
C LEU A 113 -0.38 10.60 -5.23
N ASP A 114 -0.58 11.50 -6.19
CA ASP A 114 -0.04 11.39 -7.55
C ASP A 114 1.49 11.30 -7.51
N GLN A 115 2.14 12.14 -6.68
CA GLN A 115 3.60 12.13 -6.53
C GLN A 115 4.12 10.81 -5.95
N ALA A 116 3.42 10.23 -4.98
CA ALA A 116 3.78 8.96 -4.39
C ALA A 116 3.57 7.79 -5.39
N ALA A 117 2.46 7.80 -6.13
CA ALA A 117 2.16 6.81 -7.16
C ALA A 117 3.23 6.79 -8.28
N ASP A 118 3.61 7.97 -8.78
CA ASP A 118 4.68 8.12 -9.77
C ASP A 118 6.01 7.58 -9.25
N THR A 119 6.30 7.79 -7.97
CA THR A 119 7.53 7.31 -7.34
C THR A 119 7.55 5.78 -7.28
N ILE A 120 6.44 5.15 -6.88
CA ILE A 120 6.32 3.69 -6.85
C ILE A 120 6.45 3.11 -8.26
N GLU A 121 5.76 3.66 -9.25
CA GLU A 121 5.84 3.16 -10.62
C GLU A 121 7.27 3.23 -11.17
N ARG A 122 7.98 4.33 -10.88
CA ARG A 122 9.39 4.47 -11.25
C ARG A 122 10.27 3.43 -10.58
N LEU A 123 10.07 3.15 -9.29
CA LEU A 123 10.82 2.14 -8.55
C LEU A 123 10.51 0.73 -9.07
N ALA A 124 9.25 0.43 -9.40
CA ALA A 124 8.82 -0.86 -9.96
C ALA A 124 9.49 -1.15 -11.31
N ASN A 125 9.65 -0.13 -12.13
CA ASN A 125 10.34 -0.25 -13.42
C ASN A 125 11.88 -0.23 -13.30
N LEU A 126 12.43 0.09 -12.12
CA LEU A 126 13.87 0.17 -11.89
C LEU A 126 14.43 -1.19 -11.43
N ARG A 127 14.97 -1.99 -12.37
CA ARG A 127 15.69 -3.24 -12.03
C ARG A 127 17.08 -2.93 -11.46
N VAL A 128 17.19 -2.74 -10.14
CA VAL A 128 18.48 -2.65 -9.45
C VAL A 128 18.99 -4.06 -9.12
N ARG A 129 20.04 -4.52 -9.81
CA ARG A 129 20.79 -5.72 -9.41
C ARG A 129 21.97 -5.29 -8.54
N ILE A 130 21.88 -5.51 -7.23
CA ILE A 130 23.03 -5.39 -6.35
C ILE A 130 23.97 -6.56 -6.68
N ARG A 131 25.12 -6.27 -7.30
CA ARG A 131 26.23 -7.24 -7.39
C ARG A 131 27.02 -7.13 -6.10
N GLU A 132 26.93 -8.15 -5.26
CA GLU A 132 27.94 -8.35 -4.24
C GLU A 132 29.28 -8.58 -4.96
N GLN A 133 30.23 -7.65 -4.79
CA GLN A 133 31.61 -7.92 -5.17
C GLN A 133 32.13 -8.94 -4.16
N GLN A 134 32.27 -10.20 -4.59
CA GLN A 134 33.06 -11.17 -3.86
C GLN A 134 34.50 -10.67 -3.83
N THR A 135 34.91 -10.07 -2.72
CA THR A 135 36.31 -9.79 -2.43
C THR A 135 37.01 -11.14 -2.28
N LYS A 136 37.64 -11.61 -3.36
CA LYS A 136 38.50 -12.79 -3.35
C LYS A 136 39.69 -12.51 -2.44
N VAL A 137 39.62 -12.94 -1.19
CA VAL A 137 40.77 -12.95 -0.29
C VAL A 137 41.71 -14.05 -0.76
N GLU A 138 42.79 -13.66 -1.41
CA GLU A 138 43.87 -14.56 -1.84
C GLU A 138 44.71 -14.94 -0.61
N PRO A 139 45.00 -16.23 -0.35
CA PRO A 139 45.75 -16.63 0.82
C PRO A 139 47.24 -16.30 0.67
N SER A 140 47.72 -15.38 1.49
CA SER A 140 49.15 -15.07 1.66
C SER A 140 49.91 -16.31 2.14
N LYS A 141 50.88 -16.79 1.35
CA LYS A 141 51.80 -17.84 1.77
C LYS A 141 52.62 -17.39 3.00
N PRO A 142 52.87 -18.26 4.00
CA PRO A 142 53.80 -17.95 5.08
C PRO A 142 55.23 -17.88 4.53
N GLN A 143 55.97 -16.82 4.86
CA GLN A 143 57.42 -16.78 4.68
C GLN A 143 58.07 -17.55 5.84
N GLU A 144 58.84 -18.58 5.49
CA GLU A 144 59.77 -19.29 6.39
C GLU A 144 60.77 -18.32 7.03
N LYS A 145 61.02 -18.50 8.32
CA LYS A 145 62.23 -18.06 9.01
C LYS A 145 62.77 -19.21 9.85
#